data_AF-A0A9D5F3U2-F1
#
_entry.id   AF-A0A9D5F3U2-F1
#
_cell.length_a   1.000
_cell.length_b   1.000
_cell.length_c   1.000
_cell.angle_alpha   90.00
_cell.angle_beta   90.00
_cell.angle_gamma   90.00
#
_symmetry.space_group_name_H-M   'P 1'
#
loop_
_entity.id
_entity.type
_entity.pdbx_description
1 polymer ?
#
loop_
_entity_poly.entity_id
_entity_poly.type
_entity_poly.pdbx_seq_one_letter_code
_entity_poly.pdbx_strand_id
1 'polypeptide(L)'
;MVVYASLYPFSGWRDQGEVPLAFLQAPLPQYWTGFDIAANLVGYAPLGFLLALALRRSGEGRWTWLVAWGLPVLLSVVVETLQSYLPMRVPSNVDLALNAVGAALGVMLALLIERLGALRRWSQIRANWFEPSAHGGLVLLALWPFALLYPQSVPFGLGQVWDRLESGLTTLLIDTPFLEWIPVRQAEPAPLSLLAEAFCIGLCVLSPLLMGYAEMRSRGRRLVFCALLVGGAVAVAGLSAALTYGPDHAWAWLTPQAQLGLVLALIAGVSCVFMPRRMCNVVMLLCLAVSLSLLNGAPLIPYFDQSLEVWEQGRFIRFHGLSQWLGWLWPFAALVFGLLSVSRSNTAFTRAT
;
A
#
# COMPACT_ATOMS: atom_id res chain seq x y z
N MET A 1 0.61 5.36 9.69
CA MET A 1 1.31 4.07 9.81
C MET A 1 1.47 3.70 11.28
N VAL A 2 2.50 4.24 11.96
CA VAL A 2 2.81 3.94 13.37
C VAL A 2 1.61 4.10 14.30
N VAL A 3 0.97 5.28 14.30
CA VAL A 3 -0.20 5.56 15.14
C VAL A 3 -1.34 4.56 14.91
N TYR A 4 -1.60 4.20 13.64
CA TYR A 4 -2.66 3.24 13.29
C TYR A 4 -2.37 1.85 13.86
N ALA A 5 -1.16 1.34 13.60
CA ALA A 5 -0.75 0.01 14.06
C ALA A 5 -0.73 -0.11 15.60
N SER A 6 -0.37 0.97 16.29
CA SER A 6 -0.27 0.99 17.75
C SER A 6 -1.61 1.18 18.47
N LEU A 7 -2.58 1.87 17.87
CA LEU A 7 -3.88 2.18 18.49
C LEU A 7 -5.06 1.31 18.00
N TYR A 8 -4.84 0.46 16.99
CA TYR A 8 -5.84 -0.53 16.58
C TYR A 8 -6.24 -1.44 17.77
N PRO A 9 -7.54 -1.77 17.98
CA PRO A 9 -8.69 -1.62 17.07
C PRO A 9 -9.45 -0.28 17.11
N PHE A 10 -8.93 0.77 17.75
CA PHE A 10 -9.62 2.08 17.89
C PHE A 10 -11.02 2.02 18.53
N SER A 11 -11.33 0.95 19.26
CA SER A 11 -12.62 0.73 19.92
C SER A 11 -12.43 0.41 21.41
N GLY A 12 -13.50 0.59 22.19
CA GLY A 12 -13.49 0.26 23.62
C GLY A 12 -12.68 1.21 24.50
N TRP A 13 -12.44 2.45 24.04
CA TRP A 13 -11.75 3.48 24.81
C TRP A 13 -12.47 3.74 26.13
N ARG A 14 -11.76 3.59 27.24
CA ARG A 14 -12.27 3.91 28.59
C ARG A 14 -11.12 4.23 29.52
N ASP A 15 -11.40 5.05 30.51
CA ASP A 15 -10.47 5.22 31.63
C ASP A 15 -10.38 3.90 32.40
N GLN A 16 -9.16 3.41 32.58
CA GLN A 16 -8.87 2.16 33.28
C GLN A 16 -8.39 2.41 34.72
N GLY A 17 -8.34 3.68 35.17
CA GLY A 17 -7.85 4.07 36.49
C GLY A 17 -6.32 4.09 36.61
N GLU A 18 -5.61 3.87 35.49
CA GLU A 18 -4.16 3.93 35.42
C GLU A 18 -3.67 5.37 35.24
N VAL A 19 -2.63 5.75 35.97
CA VAL A 19 -2.05 7.10 35.84
C VAL A 19 -1.34 7.22 34.49
N PRO A 20 -1.62 8.26 33.68
CA PRO A 20 -0.89 8.51 32.44
C PRO A 20 0.63 8.54 32.71
N LEU A 21 1.40 7.85 31.87
CA LEU A 21 2.86 7.68 31.99
C LEU A 21 3.36 6.76 33.11
N ALA A 22 2.49 6.10 33.89
CA ALA A 22 2.91 5.14 34.93
C ALA A 22 3.82 4.02 34.37
N PHE A 23 3.60 3.63 33.11
CA PHE A 23 4.37 2.61 32.40
C PHE A 23 5.89 2.92 32.35
N LEU A 24 6.31 4.19 32.43
CA LEU A 24 7.72 4.56 32.42
C LEU A 24 8.50 3.97 33.60
N GLN A 25 7.82 3.79 34.73
CA GLN A 25 8.41 3.27 35.98
C GLN A 25 7.96 1.83 36.26
N ALA A 26 7.16 1.23 35.38
CA ALA A 26 6.70 -0.14 35.53
C ALA A 26 7.87 -1.13 35.47
N PRO A 27 7.79 -2.28 36.19
CA PRO A 27 8.77 -3.34 36.05
C PRO A 27 8.80 -3.86 34.61
N LEU A 28 9.93 -4.45 34.21
CA LEU A 28 10.06 -5.03 32.87
C LEU A 28 9.00 -6.13 32.66
N PRO A 29 8.35 -6.18 31.49
CA PRO A 29 7.38 -7.20 31.16
C PRO A 29 8.01 -8.59 31.18
N GLN A 30 7.28 -9.56 31.73
CA GLN A 30 7.77 -10.94 31.90
C GLN A 30 7.73 -11.75 30.59
N TYR A 31 6.88 -11.35 29.64
CA TYR A 31 6.66 -12.04 28.37
C TYR A 31 6.88 -11.08 27.20
N TRP A 32 7.74 -11.48 26.27
CA TRP A 32 8.15 -10.71 25.12
C TRP A 32 8.57 -11.69 24.03
N THR A 33 8.01 -11.52 22.83
CA THR A 33 8.33 -12.37 21.70
C THR A 33 9.38 -11.68 20.81
N GLY A 34 10.16 -12.47 20.08
CA GLY A 34 11.07 -11.91 19.07
C GLY A 34 10.35 -11.08 18.00
N PHE A 35 9.06 -11.37 17.77
CA PHE A 35 8.20 -10.58 16.89
C PHE A 35 7.93 -9.18 17.46
N ASP A 36 7.64 -9.05 18.76
CA ASP A 36 7.40 -7.74 19.39
C ASP A 36 8.62 -6.83 19.29
N ILE A 37 9.81 -7.40 19.52
CA ILE A 37 11.10 -6.71 19.36
C ILE A 37 11.25 -6.20 17.92
N ALA A 38 11.07 -7.07 16.94
CA ALA A 38 11.21 -6.73 15.53
C ALA A 38 10.16 -5.69 15.10
N ALA A 39 8.91 -5.84 15.52
CA ALA A 39 7.79 -4.96 15.15
C ALA A 39 8.00 -3.53 15.66
N ASN A 40 8.45 -3.35 16.90
CA ASN A 40 8.70 -2.03 17.48
C ASN A 40 9.92 -1.35 16.83
N LEU A 41 11.02 -2.09 16.62
CA LEU A 41 12.20 -1.60 15.91
C LEU A 41 11.88 -1.16 14.47
N VAL A 42 11.26 -2.06 13.69
CA VAL A 42 10.93 -1.83 12.27
C VAL A 42 9.79 -0.84 12.11
N GLY A 43 8.89 -0.72 13.08
CA GLY A 43 7.79 0.25 13.04
C GLY A 43 8.28 1.70 13.06
N TYR A 44 9.27 2.01 13.89
CA TYR A 44 9.78 3.37 14.07
C TYR A 44 11.02 3.71 13.23
N ALA A 45 11.79 2.71 12.78
CA ALA A 45 12.97 2.96 11.95
C ALA A 45 12.69 3.75 10.65
N PRO A 46 11.66 3.43 9.84
CA PRO A 46 11.33 4.22 8.65
C PRO A 46 10.98 5.66 8.97
N LEU A 47 10.33 5.92 10.12
CA LEU A 47 9.96 7.27 10.53
C LEU A 47 11.20 8.11 10.84
N GLY A 48 12.13 7.58 11.64
CA GLY A 48 13.41 8.25 11.92
C GLY A 48 14.23 8.47 10.64
N PHE A 49 14.28 7.46 9.76
CA PHE A 49 14.95 7.55 8.46
C PHE A 49 14.40 8.67 7.57
N LEU A 50 13.08 8.71 7.37
CA LEU A 50 12.44 9.69 6.50
C LEU A 50 12.53 11.11 7.06
N LEU A 51 12.38 11.29 8.38
CA LEU A 51 12.55 12.59 9.02
C LEU A 51 13.99 13.11 8.88
N ALA A 52 14.99 12.25 9.09
CA ALA A 52 16.38 12.61 8.90
C ALA A 52 16.66 13.08 7.46
N LEU A 53 16.15 12.36 6.45
CA LEU A 53 16.29 12.76 5.05
C LEU A 53 15.54 14.06 4.72
N ALA A 54 14.33 14.24 5.24
CA ALA A 54 13.51 15.41 4.98
C ALA A 54 14.16 16.67 5.55
N LEU A 55 14.53 16.64 6.83
CA LEU A 55 15.12 17.81 7.52
C LEU A 55 16.50 18.17 6.94
N ARG A 56 17.32 17.19 6.55
CA ARG A 56 18.61 17.47 5.89
C ARG A 56 18.44 18.08 4.50
N ARG A 57 17.39 17.71 3.77
CA ARG A 57 17.05 18.35 2.48
C ARG A 57 16.57 19.77 2.63
N SER A 58 15.95 20.11 3.76
CA SER A 58 15.52 21.48 4.08
C SER A 58 16.67 22.41 4.47
N GLY A 59 17.93 21.93 4.49
CA GLY A 59 19.10 22.74 4.79
C GLY A 59 19.38 22.93 6.28
N GLU A 60 18.72 22.16 7.16
CA GLU A 60 18.89 22.28 8.59
C GLU A 60 20.21 21.63 9.08
N GLY A 61 20.82 22.29 10.08
CA GLY A 61 22.24 22.11 10.48
C GLY A 61 22.57 20.86 11.32
N ARG A 62 23.67 20.95 12.09
CA ARG A 62 24.33 19.85 12.84
C ARG A 62 23.40 19.01 13.73
N TRP A 63 22.26 19.54 14.16
CA TRP A 63 21.38 18.92 15.16
C TRP A 63 20.12 18.27 14.58
N THR A 64 19.97 18.23 13.26
CA THR A 64 18.81 17.62 12.59
C THR A 64 18.56 16.16 12.99
N TRP A 65 19.61 15.40 13.31
CA TRP A 65 19.47 14.02 13.77
C TRP A 65 18.77 13.91 15.13
N LEU A 66 18.94 14.89 16.04
CA LEU A 66 18.24 14.93 17.33
C LEU A 66 16.75 15.11 17.13
N VAL A 67 16.35 16.00 16.22
CA VAL A 67 14.93 16.24 15.90
C VAL A 67 14.34 15.02 15.20
N ALA A 68 15.07 14.45 14.23
CA ALA A 68 14.64 13.26 13.50
C ALA A 68 14.49 12.02 14.38
N TRP A 69 15.23 11.92 15.49
CA TRP A 69 15.09 10.87 16.50
C TRP A 69 14.05 11.22 17.56
N GLY A 70 14.08 12.44 18.07
CA GLY A 70 13.24 12.91 19.17
C GLY A 70 11.76 12.97 18.82
N LEU A 71 11.40 13.36 17.59
CA LEU A 71 9.99 13.38 17.16
C LEU A 71 9.34 11.97 17.16
N PRO A 72 9.97 10.92 16.59
CA PRO A 72 9.50 9.55 16.75
C PRO A 72 9.38 9.11 18.22
N VAL A 73 10.38 9.44 19.06
CA VAL A 73 10.35 9.07 20.49
C VAL A 73 9.17 9.76 21.20
N LEU A 74 8.98 11.06 20.98
CA LEU A 74 7.84 11.80 21.50
C LEU A 74 6.52 11.18 21.03
N LEU A 75 6.42 10.83 19.75
CA LEU A 75 5.25 10.13 19.22
C LEU A 75 5.02 8.80 19.93
N SER A 76 6.07 8.03 20.22
CA SER A 76 5.97 6.80 21.00
C SER A 76 5.45 7.07 22.40
N VAL A 77 5.96 8.09 23.11
CA VAL A 77 5.45 8.45 24.44
C VAL A 77 3.96 8.78 24.39
N VAL A 78 3.52 9.58 23.41
CA VAL A 78 2.10 9.92 23.22
C VAL A 78 1.27 8.68 22.94
N VAL A 79 1.74 7.80 22.05
CA VAL A 79 1.03 6.57 21.67
C VAL A 79 0.92 5.59 22.84
N GLU A 80 2.01 5.33 23.56
CA GLU A 80 2.01 4.48 24.77
C GLU A 80 1.08 5.08 25.84
N THR A 81 1.09 6.42 26.01
CA THR A 81 0.16 7.08 26.94
C THR A 81 -1.29 6.85 26.52
N LEU A 82 -1.61 6.97 25.23
CA LEU A 82 -2.97 6.73 24.73
C LEU A 82 -3.40 5.27 24.88
N GLN A 83 -2.47 4.32 24.82
CA GLN A 83 -2.77 2.90 25.02
C GLN A 83 -3.27 2.59 26.45
N SER A 84 -2.96 3.42 27.45
CA SER A 84 -3.54 3.29 28.80
C SER A 84 -5.07 3.37 28.82
N TYR A 85 -5.68 3.98 27.79
CA TYR A 85 -7.14 4.07 27.63
C TYR A 85 -7.73 2.94 26.77
N LEU A 86 -6.91 2.03 26.27
CA LEU A 86 -7.32 0.91 25.42
C LEU A 86 -7.18 -0.42 26.17
N PRO A 87 -8.29 -1.10 26.52
CA PRO A 87 -8.24 -2.33 27.33
C PRO A 87 -7.47 -3.49 26.69
N MET A 88 -7.36 -3.49 25.36
CA MET A 88 -6.67 -4.53 24.60
C MET A 88 -5.17 -4.24 24.42
N ARG A 89 -4.66 -3.15 24.99
CA ARG A 89 -3.26 -2.73 24.85
C ARG A 89 -2.66 -2.48 26.22
N VAL A 90 -1.40 -2.87 26.37
CA VAL A 90 -0.63 -2.66 27.60
C VAL A 90 0.52 -1.73 27.25
N PRO A 91 0.57 -0.50 27.79
CA PRO A 91 1.68 0.40 27.55
C PRO A 91 2.96 -0.13 28.21
N SER A 92 4.10 0.05 27.56
CA SER A 92 5.36 -0.61 27.94
C SER A 92 6.58 0.30 27.79
N ASN A 93 7.41 0.35 28.84
CA ASN A 93 8.71 1.05 28.78
C ASN A 93 9.69 0.36 27.83
N VAL A 94 9.58 -0.96 27.65
CA VAL A 94 10.37 -1.73 26.69
C VAL A 94 9.98 -1.36 25.26
N ASP A 95 8.69 -1.21 24.98
CA ASP A 95 8.20 -0.82 23.65
C ASP A 95 8.67 0.59 23.30
N LEU A 96 8.57 1.53 24.25
CA LEU A 96 9.15 2.87 24.10
C LEU A 96 10.65 2.82 23.80
N ALA A 97 11.43 2.00 24.52
CA ALA A 97 12.86 1.87 24.29
C ALA A 97 13.17 1.28 22.90
N LEU A 98 12.45 0.24 22.49
CA LEU A 98 12.61 -0.38 21.17
C LEU A 98 12.23 0.57 20.04
N ASN A 99 11.14 1.34 20.20
CA ASN A 99 10.73 2.36 19.24
C ASN A 99 11.79 3.47 19.12
N ALA A 100 12.39 3.89 20.24
CA ALA A 100 13.48 4.86 20.26
C ALA A 100 14.75 4.33 19.57
N VAL A 101 15.14 3.07 19.83
CA VAL A 101 16.27 2.42 19.15
C VAL A 101 15.98 2.27 17.65
N GLY A 102 14.77 1.86 17.28
CA GLY A 102 14.34 1.74 15.89
C GLY A 102 14.49 3.07 15.16
N ALA A 103 13.93 4.14 15.73
CA ALA A 103 14.09 5.49 15.19
C ALA A 103 15.56 5.89 15.04
N ALA A 104 16.41 5.61 16.03
CA ALA A 104 17.84 5.91 15.97
C ALA A 104 18.55 5.16 14.83
N LEU A 105 18.27 3.87 14.68
CA LEU A 105 18.79 3.05 13.56
C LEU A 105 18.35 3.62 12.21
N GLY A 106 17.09 4.06 12.11
CA GLY A 106 16.57 4.76 10.93
C GLY A 106 17.36 6.02 10.60
N VAL A 107 17.59 6.88 11.59
CA VAL A 107 18.40 8.10 11.43
C VAL A 107 19.83 7.75 11.00
N MET A 108 20.47 6.79 11.66
CA MET A 108 21.83 6.33 11.32
C MET A 108 21.91 5.81 9.89
N LEU A 109 20.92 5.03 9.44
CA LEU A 109 20.85 4.53 8.07
C LEU A 109 20.70 5.66 7.05
N ALA A 110 19.89 6.68 7.35
CA ALA A 110 19.74 7.85 6.48
C ALA A 110 21.07 8.59 6.32
N LEU A 111 21.78 8.83 7.43
CA LEU A 111 23.09 9.46 7.43
C LEU A 111 24.13 8.62 6.67
N LEU A 112 24.10 7.29 6.81
CA LEU A 112 25.00 6.38 6.11
C LEU A 112 24.75 6.40 4.59
N ILE A 113 23.50 6.25 4.15
CA ILE A 113 23.11 6.28 2.74
C ILE A 113 23.49 7.61 2.09
N GLU A 114 23.34 8.72 2.82
CA GLU A 114 23.77 10.03 2.36
C GLU A 114 25.30 10.14 2.25
N ARG A 115 26.05 9.69 3.27
CA ARG A 115 27.53 9.67 3.23
C ARG A 115 28.06 8.82 2.09
N LEU A 116 27.44 7.67 1.82
CA LEU A 116 27.78 6.79 0.70
C LEU A 116 27.39 7.38 -0.68
N GLY A 117 26.72 8.54 -0.69
CA GLY A 117 26.29 9.20 -1.92
C GLY A 117 25.17 8.45 -2.67
N ALA A 118 24.52 7.49 -2.04
CA ALA A 118 23.46 6.70 -2.66
C ALA A 118 22.26 7.56 -3.06
N LEU A 119 21.96 8.65 -2.33
CA LEU A 119 20.93 9.62 -2.73
C LEU A 119 21.28 10.34 -4.06
N ARG A 120 22.56 10.65 -4.28
CA ARG A 120 23.04 11.26 -5.54
C ARG A 120 22.97 10.26 -6.70
N ARG A 121 23.36 9.00 -6.45
CA ARG A 121 23.22 7.92 -7.44
C ARG A 121 21.76 7.66 -7.79
N TRP A 122 20.88 7.65 -6.78
CA TRP A 122 19.44 7.53 -6.97
C TRP A 122 18.87 8.71 -7.78
N SER A 123 19.28 9.95 -7.47
CA SER A 123 18.82 11.11 -8.26
C SER A 123 19.30 11.03 -9.71
N GLN A 124 20.51 10.53 -9.96
CA GLN A 124 21.01 10.28 -11.33
C GLN A 124 20.23 9.16 -12.03
N ILE A 125 20.00 8.02 -11.37
CA ILE A 125 19.18 6.92 -11.91
C ILE A 125 17.79 7.45 -12.25
N ARG A 126 17.18 8.20 -11.33
CA ARG A 126 15.86 8.79 -11.54
C ARG A 126 15.85 9.74 -12.73
N ALA A 127 16.79 10.68 -12.80
CA ALA A 127 16.89 11.64 -13.91
C ALA A 127 17.16 10.96 -15.25
N ASN A 128 17.89 9.84 -15.22
CA ASN A 128 18.14 9.04 -16.40
C ASN A 128 16.87 8.30 -16.82
N TRP A 129 16.21 7.57 -15.92
CA TRP A 129 15.11 6.67 -16.24
C TRP A 129 13.77 7.37 -16.47
N PHE A 130 13.46 8.39 -15.68
CA PHE A 130 12.13 8.97 -15.56
C PHE A 130 12.06 10.44 -15.97
N GLU A 131 10.85 10.86 -16.32
CA GLU A 131 10.54 12.27 -16.59
C GLU A 131 10.74 13.12 -15.31
N PRO A 132 11.23 14.37 -15.41
CA PRO A 132 11.39 15.23 -14.23
C PRO A 132 10.10 15.45 -13.43
N SER A 133 8.94 15.39 -14.09
CA SER A 133 7.62 15.56 -13.46
C SER A 133 7.03 14.28 -12.83
N ALA A 134 7.74 13.15 -12.86
CA ALA A 134 7.23 11.81 -12.49
C ALA A 134 6.95 11.56 -10.99
N HIS A 135 6.72 12.58 -10.17
CA HIS A 135 6.64 12.42 -8.71
C HIS A 135 5.42 11.59 -8.26
N GLY A 136 4.23 11.91 -8.76
CA GLY A 136 2.99 11.22 -8.33
C GLY A 136 2.92 9.76 -8.77
N GLY A 137 3.23 9.48 -10.04
CA GLY A 137 3.21 8.11 -10.58
C GLY A 137 4.20 7.18 -9.89
N LEU A 138 5.42 7.66 -9.57
CA LEU A 138 6.40 6.86 -8.84
C LEU A 138 5.95 6.50 -7.42
N VAL A 139 5.25 7.40 -6.73
CA VAL A 139 4.70 7.11 -5.40
C VAL A 139 3.61 6.05 -5.51
N LEU A 140 2.69 6.16 -6.46
CA LEU A 140 1.66 5.15 -6.68
C LEU A 140 2.28 3.79 -7.03
N LEU A 141 3.27 3.76 -7.92
CA LEU A 141 3.97 2.51 -8.27
C LEU A 141 4.71 1.90 -7.08
N ALA A 142 5.31 2.72 -6.22
CA ALA A 142 5.95 2.25 -4.99
C ALA A 142 4.94 1.68 -3.98
N LEU A 143 3.71 2.20 -3.93
CA LEU A 143 2.65 1.73 -3.04
C LEU A 143 1.95 0.46 -3.57
N TRP A 144 1.97 0.21 -4.88
CA TRP A 144 1.23 -0.90 -5.50
C TRP A 144 1.60 -2.28 -4.93
N PRO A 145 2.88 -2.66 -4.76
CA PRO A 145 3.24 -3.93 -4.12
C PRO A 145 2.68 -4.09 -2.71
N PHE A 146 2.63 -3.01 -1.92
CA PHE A 146 2.09 -3.07 -0.56
C PHE A 146 0.57 -3.24 -0.55
N ALA A 147 -0.13 -2.74 -1.58
CA ALA A 147 -1.55 -2.97 -1.78
C ALA A 147 -1.85 -4.45 -2.11
N LEU A 148 -0.94 -5.13 -2.81
CA LEU A 148 -1.06 -6.57 -3.14
C LEU A 148 -0.84 -7.52 -1.95
N LEU A 149 -0.31 -7.03 -0.83
CA LEU A 149 -0.18 -7.82 0.40
C LEU A 149 -1.53 -8.08 1.07
N TYR A 150 -2.57 -7.32 0.72
CA TYR A 150 -3.93 -7.60 1.15
C TYR A 150 -4.50 -8.77 0.33
N PRO A 151 -5.17 -9.76 0.94
CA PRO A 151 -5.85 -10.82 0.22
C PRO A 151 -6.86 -10.26 -0.79
N GLN A 152 -6.81 -10.72 -2.04
CA GLN A 152 -7.71 -10.29 -3.10
C GLN A 152 -8.55 -11.46 -3.59
N SER A 153 -9.81 -11.21 -3.97
CA SER A 153 -10.66 -12.19 -4.63
C SER A 153 -10.08 -12.61 -5.99
N VAL A 154 -9.69 -11.64 -6.80
CA VAL A 154 -9.04 -11.89 -8.09
C VAL A 154 -7.58 -11.48 -7.98
N PRO A 155 -6.60 -12.30 -8.42
CA PRO A 155 -5.19 -11.95 -8.38
C PRO A 155 -4.91 -10.55 -8.98
N PHE A 156 -4.18 -9.72 -8.24
CA PHE A 156 -3.88 -8.31 -8.58
C PHE A 156 -5.09 -7.36 -8.67
N GLY A 157 -6.31 -7.86 -8.42
CA GLY A 157 -7.58 -7.16 -8.53
C GLY A 157 -7.86 -6.21 -7.36
N LEU A 158 -7.19 -5.06 -7.37
CA LEU A 158 -7.40 -4.00 -6.39
C LEU A 158 -8.72 -3.23 -6.63
N GLY A 159 -9.33 -2.71 -5.55
CA GLY A 159 -10.49 -1.82 -5.63
C GLY A 159 -11.86 -2.49 -5.72
N GLN A 160 -11.98 -3.77 -5.34
CA GLN A 160 -13.29 -4.39 -5.10
C GLN A 160 -13.87 -3.86 -3.77
N VAL A 161 -14.67 -2.79 -3.85
CA VAL A 161 -15.19 -2.04 -2.69
C VAL A 161 -16.71 -2.02 -2.62
N TRP A 162 -17.42 -2.32 -3.71
CA TRP A 162 -18.86 -2.11 -3.80
C TRP A 162 -19.65 -2.88 -2.74
N ASP A 163 -19.40 -4.18 -2.53
CA ASP A 163 -20.14 -4.97 -1.53
C ASP A 163 -20.04 -4.38 -0.12
N ARG A 164 -18.86 -3.89 0.25
CA ARG A 164 -18.62 -3.27 1.55
C ARG A 164 -19.21 -1.86 1.63
N LEU A 165 -19.14 -1.10 0.55
CA LEU A 165 -19.75 0.23 0.46
C LEU A 165 -21.27 0.14 0.55
N GLU A 166 -21.89 -0.77 -0.21
CA GLU A 166 -23.33 -1.07 -0.18
C GLU A 166 -23.75 -1.47 1.23
N SER A 167 -23.12 -2.49 1.82
CA SER A 167 -23.42 -2.95 3.18
C SER A 167 -23.27 -1.84 4.24
N GLY A 168 -22.19 -1.04 4.14
CA GLY A 168 -21.93 0.07 5.06
C GLY A 168 -22.96 1.19 4.93
N LEU A 169 -23.33 1.58 3.70
CA LEU A 169 -24.37 2.56 3.45
C LEU A 169 -25.73 2.07 3.90
N THR A 170 -26.07 0.80 3.66
CA THR A 170 -27.33 0.19 4.12
C THR A 170 -27.43 0.22 5.64
N THR A 171 -26.34 -0.10 6.33
CA THR A 171 -26.29 -0.04 7.81
C THR A 171 -26.41 1.39 8.32
N LEU A 172 -25.77 2.35 7.66
CA LEU A 172 -25.77 3.76 8.07
C LEU A 172 -27.10 4.47 7.79
N LEU A 173 -27.80 4.06 6.73
CA LEU A 173 -29.06 4.65 6.28
C LEU A 173 -30.29 3.82 6.68
N ILE A 174 -30.11 2.75 7.46
CA ILE A 174 -31.23 1.99 8.01
C ILE A 174 -32.16 2.93 8.78
N ASP A 175 -33.47 2.75 8.60
CA ASP A 175 -34.52 3.62 9.18
C ASP A 175 -34.52 5.07 8.68
N THR A 176 -33.87 5.38 7.56
CA THR A 176 -33.93 6.70 6.90
C THR A 176 -34.63 6.60 5.54
N PRO A 177 -35.29 7.68 5.07
CA PRO A 177 -35.88 7.71 3.73
C PRO A 177 -34.83 7.64 2.61
N PHE A 178 -33.55 7.83 2.93
CA PHE A 178 -32.46 7.75 1.96
C PHE A 178 -32.02 6.31 1.66
N LEU A 179 -32.53 5.31 2.39
CA LEU A 179 -32.24 3.90 2.13
C LEU A 179 -32.64 3.50 0.69
N GLU A 180 -33.75 4.03 0.19
CA GLU A 180 -34.25 3.79 -1.17
C GLU A 180 -33.33 4.37 -2.26
N TRP A 181 -32.40 5.27 -1.92
CA TRP A 181 -31.44 5.85 -2.87
C TRP A 181 -30.20 4.97 -3.06
N ILE A 182 -29.99 3.98 -2.21
CA ILE A 182 -28.89 3.02 -2.39
C ILE A 182 -29.23 2.15 -3.60
N PRO A 183 -28.36 2.07 -4.62
CA PRO A 183 -28.58 1.19 -5.75
C PRO A 183 -28.43 -0.27 -5.28
N VAL A 184 -29.54 -0.90 -4.91
CA VAL A 184 -29.56 -2.32 -4.51
C VAL A 184 -29.39 -3.18 -5.76
N ARG A 185 -28.46 -4.14 -5.70
CA ARG A 185 -28.34 -5.14 -6.77
C ARG A 185 -29.61 -5.99 -6.81
N GLN A 186 -30.32 -5.95 -7.93
CA GLN A 186 -31.56 -6.71 -8.10
C GLN A 186 -31.33 -8.22 -8.27
N ALA A 187 -30.10 -8.61 -8.63
CA ALA A 187 -29.69 -9.99 -8.81
C ALA A 187 -28.34 -10.23 -8.13
N GLU A 188 -28.13 -11.43 -7.58
CA GLU A 188 -26.83 -11.81 -7.06
C GLU A 188 -25.78 -11.80 -8.19
N PRO A 189 -24.62 -11.15 -7.97
CA PRO A 189 -23.60 -11.07 -8.99
C PRO A 189 -23.06 -12.46 -9.32
N ALA A 190 -23.11 -12.81 -10.61
CA ALA A 190 -22.55 -14.07 -11.10
C ALA A 190 -21.00 -14.03 -11.06
N PRO A 191 -20.34 -15.16 -10.77
CA PRO A 191 -18.88 -15.23 -10.83
C PRO A 191 -18.38 -14.89 -12.24
N LEU A 192 -17.19 -14.29 -12.33
CA LEU A 192 -16.56 -14.03 -13.62
C LEU A 192 -16.36 -15.36 -14.37
N SER A 193 -16.59 -15.34 -15.68
CA SER A 193 -16.18 -16.45 -16.53
C SER A 193 -14.65 -16.59 -16.48
N LEU A 194 -14.13 -17.79 -16.71
CA LEU A 194 -12.69 -18.05 -16.62
C LEU A 194 -11.87 -17.12 -17.52
N LEU A 195 -12.41 -16.77 -18.70
CA LEU A 195 -11.76 -15.83 -19.62
C LEU A 195 -11.88 -14.38 -19.14
N ALA A 196 -13.02 -13.99 -18.57
CA ALA A 196 -13.20 -12.65 -18.02
C ALA A 196 -12.29 -12.42 -16.79
N GLU A 197 -12.10 -13.44 -15.95
CA GLU A 197 -11.16 -13.41 -14.83
C GLU A 197 -9.71 -13.23 -15.33
N ALA A 198 -9.26 -14.08 -16.26
CA ALA A 198 -7.92 -13.95 -16.86
C ALA A 198 -7.70 -12.59 -17.52
N PHE A 199 -8.71 -12.09 -18.24
CA PHE A 199 -8.67 -10.75 -18.84
C PHE A 199 -8.58 -9.65 -17.78
N CYS A 200 -9.37 -9.74 -16.71
CA CYS A 200 -9.34 -8.80 -15.59
C CYS A 200 -7.95 -8.76 -14.93
N ILE A 201 -7.37 -9.93 -14.63
CA ILE A 201 -6.00 -10.07 -14.11
C ILE A 201 -4.99 -9.37 -15.03
N GLY A 202 -5.12 -9.59 -16.34
CA GLY A 202 -4.28 -8.95 -17.34
C GLY A 202 -4.36 -7.41 -17.29
N LEU A 203 -5.57 -6.85 -17.19
CA LEU A 203 -5.79 -5.41 -17.07
C LEU A 203 -5.21 -4.84 -15.76
N CYS A 204 -5.36 -5.56 -14.64
CA CYS A 204 -4.85 -5.15 -13.34
C CYS A 204 -3.32 -5.06 -13.30
N VAL A 205 -2.61 -5.96 -13.99
CA VAL A 205 -1.14 -5.90 -14.13
C VAL A 205 -0.70 -4.88 -15.18
N LEU A 206 -1.45 -4.75 -16.28
CA LEU A 206 -1.14 -3.79 -17.35
C LEU A 206 -1.29 -2.33 -16.90
N SER A 207 -2.20 -2.03 -15.98
CA SER A 207 -2.44 -0.68 -15.47
C SER A 207 -1.19 -0.01 -14.83
N PRO A 208 -0.55 -0.57 -13.78
CA PRO A 208 0.68 -0.01 -13.23
C PRO A 208 1.85 -0.09 -14.22
N LEU A 209 1.87 -1.06 -15.13
CA LEU A 209 2.88 -1.12 -16.20
C LEU A 209 2.82 0.12 -17.10
N LEU A 210 1.62 0.45 -17.61
CA LEU A 210 1.38 1.61 -18.46
C LEU A 210 1.62 2.93 -17.71
N MET A 211 1.28 2.98 -16.41
CA MET A 211 1.63 4.12 -15.55
C MET A 211 3.15 4.36 -15.54
N GLY A 212 3.95 3.31 -15.34
CA GLY A 212 5.40 3.44 -15.37
C GLY A 212 5.95 3.80 -16.75
N TYR A 213 5.38 3.25 -17.82
CA TYR A 213 5.75 3.61 -19.18
C TYR A 213 5.51 5.09 -19.49
N ALA A 214 4.40 5.64 -19.01
CA ALA A 214 4.09 7.07 -19.16
C ALA A 214 5.18 7.96 -18.52
N GLU A 215 5.87 7.47 -17.50
CA GLU A 215 6.94 8.21 -16.82
C GLU A 215 8.35 7.90 -17.37
N MET A 216 8.50 6.92 -18.27
CA MET A 216 9.80 6.52 -18.85
C MET A 216 9.97 6.98 -20.29
N ARG A 217 11.15 7.54 -20.60
CA ARG A 217 11.52 8.02 -21.95
C ARG A 217 12.04 6.93 -22.89
N SER A 218 12.81 5.97 -22.37
CA SER A 218 13.51 4.96 -23.18
C SER A 218 12.70 3.68 -23.32
N ARG A 219 12.56 3.19 -24.55
CA ARG A 219 11.91 1.91 -24.88
C ARG A 219 12.60 0.71 -24.22
N GLY A 220 13.93 0.71 -24.20
CA GLY A 220 14.70 -0.35 -23.52
C GLY A 220 14.43 -0.38 -22.02
N ARG A 221 14.31 0.79 -21.37
CA ARG A 221 13.97 0.88 -19.94
C ARG A 221 12.54 0.44 -19.65
N ARG A 222 11.60 0.69 -20.56
CA ARG A 222 10.23 0.17 -20.46
C ARG A 222 10.20 -1.35 -20.48
N LEU A 223 10.97 -2.00 -21.36
CA LEU A 223 11.10 -3.46 -21.37
C LEU A 223 11.68 -4.02 -20.06
N VAL A 224 12.76 -3.40 -19.55
CA VAL A 224 13.33 -3.80 -18.25
C VAL A 224 12.31 -3.60 -17.13
N PHE A 225 11.61 -2.47 -17.13
CA PHE A 225 10.54 -2.20 -16.16
C PHE A 225 9.40 -3.20 -16.24
N CYS A 226 9.04 -3.66 -17.44
CA CYS A 226 8.03 -4.70 -17.62
C CYS A 226 8.43 -6.00 -16.93
N ALA A 227 9.65 -6.48 -17.19
CA ALA A 227 10.17 -7.67 -16.55
C ALA A 227 10.23 -7.51 -15.02
N LEU A 228 10.73 -6.36 -14.52
CA LEU A 228 10.84 -6.09 -13.09
C LEU A 228 9.47 -5.99 -12.41
N LEU A 229 8.50 -5.31 -13.03
CA LEU A 229 7.18 -5.10 -12.44
C LEU A 229 6.40 -6.41 -12.41
N VAL A 230 6.39 -7.20 -13.49
CA VAL A 230 5.69 -8.48 -13.53
C VAL A 230 6.36 -9.50 -12.60
N GLY A 231 7.70 -9.61 -12.63
CA GLY A 231 8.43 -10.49 -11.73
C GLY A 231 8.24 -10.09 -10.25
N GLY A 232 8.28 -8.79 -9.96
CA GLY A 232 7.99 -8.25 -8.64
C GLY A 232 6.55 -8.52 -8.18
N ALA A 233 5.57 -8.38 -9.08
CA ALA A 233 4.17 -8.68 -8.80
C ALA A 233 3.97 -10.15 -8.41
N VAL A 234 4.55 -11.07 -9.20
CA VAL A 234 4.51 -12.52 -8.94
C VAL A 234 5.18 -12.85 -7.59
N ALA A 235 6.35 -12.26 -7.30
CA ALA A 235 7.03 -12.48 -6.04
C ALA A 235 6.24 -11.96 -4.83
N VAL A 236 5.61 -10.78 -4.96
CA VAL A 236 4.79 -10.18 -3.90
C VAL A 236 3.50 -10.95 -3.68
N ALA A 237 2.83 -11.40 -4.74
CA ALA A 237 1.67 -12.27 -4.64
C ALA A 237 2.03 -13.61 -3.96
N GLY A 238 3.19 -14.19 -4.32
CA GLY A 238 3.69 -15.39 -3.67
C GLY A 238 4.02 -15.19 -2.20
N LEU A 239 4.66 -14.07 -1.85
CA LEU A 239 4.90 -13.67 -0.46
C LEU A 239 3.59 -13.47 0.31
N SER A 240 2.63 -12.77 -0.28
CA SER A 240 1.31 -12.54 0.31
C SER A 240 0.62 -13.86 0.63
N ALA A 241 0.56 -14.79 -0.33
CA ALA A 241 0.00 -16.12 -0.12
C ALA A 241 0.77 -16.92 0.93
N ALA A 242 2.11 -16.88 0.93
CA ALA A 242 2.93 -17.57 1.92
C ALA A 242 2.71 -17.05 3.35
N LEU A 243 2.55 -15.74 3.50
CA LEU A 243 2.26 -15.10 4.78
C LEU A 243 0.83 -15.36 5.26
N THR A 244 -0.11 -15.58 4.33
CA THR A 244 -1.53 -15.79 4.61
C THR A 244 -1.85 -17.25 4.93
N TYR A 245 -1.42 -18.17 4.05
CA TYR A 245 -1.82 -19.57 4.05
C TYR A 245 -0.65 -20.53 4.37
N GLY A 246 0.53 -19.98 4.69
CA GLY A 246 1.75 -20.72 4.93
C GLY A 246 2.59 -20.94 3.66
N PRO A 247 3.90 -21.24 3.83
CA PRO A 247 4.86 -21.30 2.72
C PRO A 247 4.55 -22.38 1.67
N ASP A 248 3.90 -23.48 2.06
CA ASP A 248 3.52 -24.55 1.14
C ASP A 248 2.46 -24.11 0.11
N HIS A 249 1.66 -23.08 0.44
CA HIS A 249 0.62 -22.52 -0.41
C HIS A 249 1.05 -21.23 -1.13
N ALA A 250 2.34 -20.86 -1.07
CA ALA A 250 2.87 -19.63 -1.66
C ALA A 250 2.51 -19.46 -3.15
N TRP A 251 2.35 -20.55 -3.89
CA TRP A 251 2.08 -20.54 -5.33
C TRP A 251 0.66 -20.98 -5.70
N ALA A 252 -0.20 -21.22 -4.70
CA ALA A 252 -1.57 -21.71 -4.93
C ALA A 252 -2.45 -20.74 -5.73
N TRP A 253 -2.13 -19.44 -5.67
CA TRP A 253 -2.83 -18.40 -6.43
C TRP A 253 -2.55 -18.43 -7.94
N LEU A 254 -1.50 -19.15 -8.40
CA LEU A 254 -1.08 -19.21 -9.80
C LEU A 254 -1.93 -20.20 -10.62
N THR A 255 -3.24 -19.98 -10.61
CA THR A 255 -4.25 -20.74 -11.34
C THR A 255 -4.07 -20.60 -12.87
N PRO A 256 -4.69 -21.47 -13.71
CA PRO A 256 -4.66 -21.32 -15.16
C PRO A 256 -5.11 -19.94 -15.66
N GLN A 257 -6.11 -19.35 -15.00
CA GLN A 257 -6.63 -18.00 -15.29
C GLN A 257 -5.58 -16.93 -14.96
N ALA A 258 -4.90 -17.05 -13.81
CA ALA A 258 -3.81 -16.15 -13.43
C ALA A 258 -2.62 -16.25 -14.39
N GLN A 259 -2.25 -17.46 -14.79
CA GLN A 259 -1.19 -17.69 -15.79
C GLN A 259 -1.56 -17.04 -17.13
N LEU A 260 -2.77 -17.27 -17.62
CA LEU A 260 -3.26 -16.65 -18.86
C LEU A 260 -3.28 -15.13 -18.75
N GLY A 261 -3.78 -14.57 -17.64
CA GLY A 261 -3.80 -13.12 -17.40
C GLY A 261 -2.41 -12.50 -17.36
N LEU A 262 -1.43 -13.14 -16.73
CA LEU A 262 -0.03 -12.71 -16.73
C LEU A 262 0.59 -12.74 -18.14
N VAL A 263 0.32 -13.80 -18.91
CA VAL A 263 0.76 -13.90 -20.31
C VAL A 263 0.13 -12.80 -21.17
N LEU A 264 -1.17 -12.55 -21.03
CA LEU A 264 -1.86 -11.45 -21.73
C LEU A 264 -1.27 -10.08 -21.35
N ALA A 265 -1.00 -9.84 -20.07
CA ALA A 265 -0.37 -8.61 -19.60
C ALA A 265 1.05 -8.43 -20.17
N LEU A 266 1.85 -9.50 -20.27
CA LEU A 266 3.18 -9.46 -20.86
C LEU A 266 3.13 -9.16 -22.36
N ILE A 267 2.27 -9.85 -23.12
CA ILE A 267 2.12 -9.62 -24.56
C ILE A 267 1.64 -8.20 -24.84
N ALA A 268 0.60 -7.75 -24.14
CA ALA A 268 0.09 -6.38 -24.26
C ALA A 268 1.16 -5.37 -23.82
N GLY A 269 1.84 -5.63 -22.71
CA GLY A 269 2.89 -4.78 -22.14
C GLY A 269 4.09 -4.59 -23.07
N VAL A 270 4.54 -5.63 -23.76
CA VAL A 270 5.59 -5.54 -24.79
C VAL A 270 5.09 -4.76 -26.00
N SER A 271 3.85 -5.02 -26.44
CA SER A 271 3.24 -4.32 -27.58
C SER A 271 3.08 -2.81 -27.32
N CYS A 272 2.77 -2.42 -26.08
CA CYS A 272 2.60 -1.04 -25.65
C CYS A 272 3.92 -0.25 -25.47
N VAL A 273 5.10 -0.86 -25.59
CA VAL A 273 6.40 -0.18 -25.36
C VAL A 273 6.58 1.04 -26.26
N PHE A 274 6.03 0.99 -27.48
CA PHE A 274 6.13 2.06 -28.47
C PHE A 274 5.10 3.18 -28.27
N MET A 275 4.12 3.02 -27.37
CA MET A 275 3.06 4.00 -27.19
C MET A 275 3.59 5.33 -26.67
N PRO A 276 3.10 6.47 -27.19
CA PRO A 276 3.42 7.77 -26.62
C PRO A 276 2.86 7.87 -25.20
N ARG A 277 3.46 8.76 -24.39
CA ARG A 277 3.09 8.97 -22.98
C ARG A 277 1.57 9.17 -22.78
N ARG A 278 0.95 10.00 -23.65
CA ARG A 278 -0.50 10.26 -23.57
C ARG A 278 -1.32 8.98 -23.75
N MET A 279 -0.98 8.15 -24.74
CA MET A 279 -1.67 6.88 -24.98
C MET A 279 -1.46 5.90 -23.82
N CYS A 280 -0.27 5.87 -23.21
CA CYS A 280 -0.06 5.04 -22.01
C CYS A 280 -1.05 5.40 -20.90
N ASN A 281 -1.24 6.70 -20.62
CA ASN A 281 -2.20 7.15 -19.61
C ASN A 281 -3.66 6.87 -20.02
N VAL A 282 -4.04 7.10 -21.28
CA VAL A 282 -5.41 6.83 -21.76
C VAL A 282 -5.74 5.34 -21.69
N VAL A 283 -4.85 4.48 -22.19
CA VAL A 283 -5.04 3.02 -22.15
C VAL A 283 -5.03 2.54 -20.70
N MET A 284 -4.15 3.06 -19.84
CA MET A 284 -4.17 2.78 -18.40
C MET A 284 -5.53 3.11 -17.77
N LEU A 285 -6.11 4.28 -18.07
CA LEU A 285 -7.43 4.68 -17.55
C LEU A 285 -8.52 3.72 -18.03
N LEU A 286 -8.49 3.28 -19.29
CA LEU A 286 -9.41 2.28 -19.81
C LEU A 286 -9.24 0.93 -19.12
N CYS A 287 -8.00 0.47 -18.91
CA CYS A 287 -7.71 -0.75 -18.16
C CYS A 287 -8.26 -0.68 -16.74
N LEU A 288 -8.06 0.43 -16.04
CA LEU A 288 -8.57 0.65 -14.68
C LEU A 288 -10.10 0.69 -14.66
N ALA A 289 -10.74 1.41 -15.59
CA ALA A 289 -12.20 1.50 -15.64
C ALA A 289 -12.85 0.14 -15.91
N VAL A 290 -12.33 -0.63 -16.87
CA VAL A 290 -12.85 -1.95 -17.20
C VAL A 290 -12.58 -2.95 -16.08
N SER A 291 -11.37 -3.00 -15.53
CA SER A 291 -11.05 -3.91 -14.42
C SER A 291 -11.87 -3.60 -13.16
N LEU A 292 -12.03 -2.34 -12.78
CA LEU A 292 -12.89 -1.96 -11.65
C LEU A 292 -14.35 -2.33 -11.87
N SER A 293 -14.86 -2.18 -13.11
CA SER A 293 -16.24 -2.60 -13.43
C SER A 293 -16.40 -4.12 -13.33
N LEU A 294 -15.42 -4.90 -13.77
CA LEU A 294 -15.45 -6.37 -13.65
C LEU A 294 -15.35 -6.80 -12.17
N LEU A 295 -14.42 -6.21 -11.42
CA LEU A 295 -14.19 -6.55 -10.02
C LEU A 295 -15.39 -6.20 -9.13
N ASN A 296 -15.96 -5.00 -9.27
CA ASN A 296 -17.11 -4.58 -8.47
C ASN A 296 -18.43 -5.19 -8.96
N GLY A 297 -18.46 -5.69 -10.20
CA GLY A 297 -19.58 -6.47 -10.74
C GLY A 297 -19.58 -7.95 -10.32
N ALA A 298 -18.44 -8.48 -9.87
CA ALA A 298 -18.28 -9.87 -9.45
C ALA A 298 -18.60 -10.07 -7.95
N PRO A 299 -19.07 -11.26 -7.54
CA PRO A 299 -19.23 -11.58 -6.13
C PRO A 299 -17.87 -11.67 -5.44
N LEU A 300 -17.85 -11.43 -4.13
CA LEU A 300 -16.74 -11.87 -3.28
C LEU A 300 -16.70 -13.41 -3.26
N ILE A 301 -15.50 -14.00 -3.20
CA ILE A 301 -15.36 -15.46 -3.18
C ILE A 301 -16.01 -16.01 -1.89
N PRO A 302 -16.70 -17.17 -1.91
CA PRO A 302 -17.34 -17.77 -0.74
C PRO A 302 -16.42 -18.00 0.47
N TYR A 303 -15.10 -18.08 0.24
CA TYR A 303 -14.07 -18.26 1.27
C TYR A 303 -13.27 -16.97 1.54
N PHE A 304 -13.69 -15.83 0.99
CA PHE A 304 -13.00 -14.56 1.21
C PHE A 304 -13.02 -14.19 2.69
N ASP A 305 -14.16 -14.38 3.36
CA ASP A 305 -14.28 -14.13 4.81
C ASP A 305 -13.44 -15.11 5.63
N GLN A 306 -13.39 -16.39 5.25
CA GLN A 306 -12.50 -17.38 5.88
C GLN A 306 -11.01 -17.05 5.64
N SER A 307 -10.68 -16.58 4.44
CA SER A 307 -9.32 -16.14 4.10
C SER A 307 -8.94 -14.90 4.89
N LEU A 308 -9.89 -13.98 5.08
CA LEU A 308 -9.74 -12.83 5.94
C LEU A 308 -9.56 -13.26 7.39
N GLU A 309 -10.35 -14.22 7.88
CA GLU A 309 -10.28 -14.71 9.26
C GLU A 309 -8.93 -15.40 9.55
N VAL A 310 -8.44 -16.25 8.64
CA VAL A 310 -7.10 -16.87 8.74
C VAL A 310 -6.00 -15.81 8.71
N TRP A 311 -6.15 -14.80 7.85
CA TRP A 311 -5.22 -13.69 7.75
C TRP A 311 -5.25 -12.77 8.99
N GLU A 312 -6.44 -12.52 9.54
CA GLU A 312 -6.70 -11.77 10.78
C GLU A 312 -6.20 -12.51 12.02
N GLN A 313 -6.26 -13.84 12.05
CA GLN A 313 -5.67 -14.67 13.11
C GLN A 313 -4.15 -14.85 12.96
N GLY A 314 -3.58 -14.51 11.80
CA GLY A 314 -2.15 -14.57 11.52
C GLY A 314 -1.34 -13.55 12.33
N ARG A 315 -0.02 -13.78 12.46
CA ARG A 315 0.92 -12.93 13.24
C ARG A 315 1.02 -11.45 12.76
N PHE A 316 0.33 -11.06 11.68
CA PHE A 316 0.40 -9.73 11.05
C PHE A 316 -0.84 -8.84 11.28
N ILE A 317 -1.67 -9.12 12.31
CA ILE A 317 -2.84 -8.35 12.76
C ILE A 317 -2.70 -6.81 12.61
N ARG A 318 -1.52 -6.25 12.92
CA ARG A 318 -1.30 -4.79 12.97
C ARG A 318 -1.16 -4.10 11.61
N PHE A 319 -0.91 -4.83 10.53
CA PHE A 319 -0.76 -4.26 9.17
C PHE A 319 -2.03 -4.34 8.32
N HIS A 320 -3.10 -4.99 8.83
CA HIS A 320 -4.38 -5.22 8.14
C HIS A 320 -4.98 -3.99 7.50
N GLY A 321 -5.33 -3.02 8.32
CA GLY A 321 -6.15 -1.92 7.82
C GLY A 321 -5.43 -1.13 6.76
N LEU A 322 -4.11 -1.03 6.80
CA LEU A 322 -3.42 -0.19 5.85
C LEU A 322 -3.21 -0.86 4.48
N SER A 323 -2.79 -2.13 4.43
CA SER A 323 -2.71 -2.84 3.15
C SER A 323 -4.11 -2.96 2.52
N GLN A 324 -5.14 -3.14 3.34
CA GLN A 324 -6.54 -3.12 2.94
C GLN A 324 -6.95 -1.75 2.36
N TRP A 325 -6.73 -0.65 3.09
CA TRP A 325 -7.03 0.70 2.60
C TRP A 325 -6.25 1.04 1.32
N LEU A 326 -4.98 0.63 1.24
CA LEU A 326 -4.21 0.75 0.00
C LEU A 326 -4.83 -0.08 -1.12
N GLY A 327 -5.19 -1.34 -0.86
CA GLY A 327 -5.85 -2.22 -1.84
C GLY A 327 -7.15 -1.64 -2.36
N TRP A 328 -7.88 -0.90 -1.54
CA TRP A 328 -9.11 -0.23 -1.95
C TRP A 328 -8.87 1.07 -2.71
N LEU A 329 -8.04 1.96 -2.17
CA LEU A 329 -7.92 3.33 -2.66
C LEU A 329 -6.92 3.49 -3.81
N TRP A 330 -5.96 2.57 -3.95
CA TRP A 330 -4.92 2.66 -4.97
C TRP A 330 -5.45 2.84 -6.40
N PRO A 331 -6.40 2.02 -6.91
CA PRO A 331 -6.88 2.16 -8.29
C PRO A 331 -7.65 3.47 -8.50
N PHE A 332 -8.36 3.98 -7.49
CA PHE A 332 -9.03 5.29 -7.59
C PHE A 332 -8.02 6.45 -7.59
N ALA A 333 -6.96 6.36 -6.78
CA ALA A 333 -5.86 7.33 -6.82
C ALA A 333 -5.14 7.31 -8.18
N ALA A 334 -4.95 6.11 -8.75
CA ALA A 334 -4.40 5.92 -10.09
C ALA A 334 -5.30 6.51 -11.19
N LEU A 335 -6.63 6.38 -11.09
CA LEU A 335 -7.59 7.02 -11.99
C LEU A 335 -7.47 8.55 -11.94
N VAL A 336 -7.51 9.15 -10.74
CA VAL A 336 -7.38 10.60 -10.57
C VAL A 336 -6.03 11.08 -11.13
N PHE A 337 -4.94 10.37 -10.83
CA PHE A 337 -3.61 10.68 -11.36
C PHE A 337 -3.59 10.61 -12.90
N GLY A 338 -4.15 9.56 -13.50
CA GLY A 338 -4.22 9.39 -14.95
C GLY A 338 -5.00 10.52 -15.62
N LEU A 339 -6.17 10.89 -15.08
CA LEU A 339 -7.00 11.99 -15.58
C LEU A 339 -6.26 13.34 -15.55
N LEU A 340 -5.61 13.64 -14.43
CA LEU A 340 -4.78 14.85 -14.29
C LEU A 340 -3.57 14.84 -15.26
N SER A 341 -3.02 13.66 -15.53
CA SER A 341 -1.86 13.52 -16.43
C SER A 341 -2.24 13.70 -17.90
N VAL A 342 -3.44 13.25 -18.30
CA VAL A 342 -3.98 13.48 -19.65
C VAL A 342 -4.33 14.96 -19.84
N SER A 343 -5.00 15.59 -18.87
CA SER A 343 -5.48 16.98 -18.97
C SER A 343 -4.34 18.00 -19.05
N ARG A 344 -3.25 17.80 -18.30
CA ARG A 344 -2.07 18.68 -18.30
C ARG A 344 -1.31 18.71 -19.62
N SER A 345 -1.52 17.73 -20.49
CA SER A 345 -0.72 17.61 -21.71
C SER A 345 -1.05 18.68 -22.77
N ASN A 346 -2.23 19.32 -22.71
CA ASN A 346 -2.68 20.30 -23.71
C ASN A 346 -2.12 21.72 -23.54
N THR A 347 -1.52 22.08 -22.41
CA THR A 347 -1.04 23.47 -22.18
C THR A 347 0.32 23.79 -22.79
N ALA A 348 1.02 22.80 -23.36
CA ALA A 348 2.30 23.02 -24.04
C ALA A 348 2.16 23.48 -25.51
N PHE A 349 0.98 23.32 -26.13
CA PHE A 349 0.78 23.68 -27.54
C PHE A 349 0.32 25.13 -27.74
N THR A 350 -0.24 25.77 -26.71
CA THR A 350 -0.73 27.17 -26.77
C THR A 350 0.31 28.23 -26.37
N ARG A 351 1.56 27.86 -26.08
CA ARG A 351 2.66 28.82 -25.81
C ARG A 351 3.68 28.94 -26.95
N ALA A 352 3.43 28.28 -28.09
CA ALA A 352 4.33 28.28 -29.25
C ALA A 352 3.67 28.86 -30.52
N THR A 353 2.52 29.53 -30.37
CA THR A 353 1.86 30.35 -31.37
C THR A 353 1.62 31.72 -30.75
#